data_AF-A0A7Y4QQ44-F1
#
_entry.id   AF-A0A7Y4QQ44-F1
#
_cell.length_a   1.000
_cell.length_b   1.000
_cell.length_c   1.000
_cell.angle_alpha   90.00
_cell.angle_beta   90.00
_cell.angle_gamma   90.00
#
_symmetry.space_group_name_H-M   'P 1'
#
loop_
_entity.id
_entity.type
_entity.pdbx_description
1 polymer ?
#
loop_
_entity_poly.entity_id
_entity_poly.type
_entity_poly.pdbx_seq_one_letter_code
_entity_poly.pdbx_strand_id
1 'polypeptide(L)'
;MNTDKLREKLIAAARATPLDDRVPYAFEKRIMAHIAAQPVADVVLLWGRALWRAAVPCVVITLLLGVFSFLPSTVDADQTQDLSASYESAMLATADQQEELW
;
A
#
# COMPACT_ATOMS: atom_id res chain seq x y z
N MET A 1 -22.47 -37.22 -8.69
CA MET A 1 -21.84 -37.53 -7.37
C MET A 1 -21.29 -36.25 -6.80
N ASN A 2 -21.62 -35.91 -5.55
CA ASN A 2 -21.18 -34.66 -4.92
C ASN A 2 -19.81 -34.89 -4.25
N THR A 3 -18.76 -34.47 -4.94
CA THR A 3 -17.35 -34.64 -4.55
C THR A 3 -17.00 -33.90 -3.26
N ASP A 4 -17.67 -32.78 -2.97
CA ASP A 4 -17.42 -31.98 -1.78
C ASP A 4 -17.87 -32.70 -0.51
N LYS A 5 -19.07 -33.31 -0.55
CA LYS A 5 -19.56 -34.14 0.56
C LYS A 5 -18.69 -35.37 0.81
N LEU A 6 -18.13 -35.95 -0.25
CA LEU A 6 -17.22 -37.10 -0.13
C LEU A 6 -15.90 -36.67 0.53
N ARG A 7 -15.34 -35.54 0.11
CA ARG A 7 -14.12 -34.95 0.70
C ARG A 7 -14.30 -34.66 2.18
N GLU A 8 -15.42 -34.05 2.57
CA GLU A 8 -15.71 -33.74 3.96
C GLU A 8 -15.78 -35.00 4.83
N LYS A 9 -16.47 -36.04 4.36
CA LYS A 9 -16.55 -37.33 5.06
C LYS A 9 -15.19 -38.04 5.17
N LEU A 10 -14.35 -37.96 4.13
CA LEU A 10 -12.99 -38.52 4.16
C LEU A 10 -12.09 -37.79 5.15
N ILE A 11 -12.16 -36.46 5.21
CA ILE A 11 -11.39 -35.66 6.18
C ILE A 11 -11.86 -35.96 7.61
N ALA A 12 -13.17 -36.07 7.85
CA ALA A 12 -13.72 -36.42 9.15
C ALA A 12 -13.27 -37.82 9.60
N ALA A 13 -13.27 -38.80 8.70
CA ALA A 13 -12.79 -40.16 8.98
C ALA A 13 -11.28 -40.21 9.26
N ALA A 14 -10.48 -39.48 8.47
CA ALA A 14 -9.04 -39.39 8.67
C ALA A 14 -8.67 -38.76 10.02
N ARG A 15 -9.41 -37.73 10.47
CA ARG A 15 -9.19 -37.08 11.78
C ARG A 15 -9.61 -37.95 12.96
N ALA A 16 -10.62 -38.81 12.78
CA ALA A 16 -11.08 -39.73 13.82
C ALA A 16 -10.17 -40.97 13.96
N THR A 17 -9.24 -41.18 13.02
CA THR A 17 -8.27 -42.27 13.08
C THR A 17 -7.16 -41.88 14.07
N PRO A 18 -6.91 -42.66 15.14
CA PRO A 18 -5.83 -42.37 16.07
C PRO A 18 -4.49 -42.40 15.33
N LEU A 19 -3.56 -41.51 15.69
CA LEU A 19 -2.20 -41.54 15.16
C LEU A 19 -1.57 -42.87 15.60
N ASP A 20 -1.45 -43.79 14.66
CA ASP A 20 -0.80 -45.08 14.84
C ASP A 20 0.71 -44.87 14.69
N ASP A 21 1.50 -45.23 15.71
CA ASP A 21 2.97 -45.20 15.67
C ASP A 21 3.57 -46.15 14.60
N ARG A 22 2.74 -47.00 13.96
CA ARG A 22 3.11 -47.83 12.81
C ARG A 22 3.07 -47.11 11.47
N VAL A 23 3.04 -45.77 11.44
CA VAL A 23 3.36 -45.09 10.17
C VAL A 23 4.77 -45.53 9.77
N PRO A 24 4.97 -46.06 8.55
CA PRO A 24 6.29 -46.45 8.12
C PRO A 24 7.20 -45.23 8.26
N TYR A 25 8.22 -45.33 9.10
CA TYR A 25 9.18 -44.26 9.37
C TYR A 25 9.73 -43.59 8.10
N ALA A 26 9.71 -44.31 6.98
CA ALA A 26 10.02 -43.79 5.65
C ALA A 26 9.07 -42.70 5.14
N PHE A 27 7.78 -42.73 5.45
CA PHE A 27 6.81 -41.71 5.05
C PHE A 27 7.04 -40.41 5.82
N GLU A 28 7.14 -40.49 7.15
CA GLU A 28 7.47 -39.34 8.00
C GLU A 28 8.81 -38.72 7.57
N LYS A 29 9.85 -39.54 7.35
CA LYS A 29 11.14 -39.08 6.85
C LYS A 29 11.05 -38.41 5.49
N ARG A 30 10.24 -38.94 4.56
CA ARG A 30 10.07 -38.34 3.22
C ARG A 30 9.35 -37.00 3.30
N ILE A 31 8.32 -36.89 4.13
CA ILE A 31 7.59 -35.63 4.34
C ILE A 31 8.48 -34.61 5.04
N MET A 32 9.14 -34.99 6.13
CA MET A 32 10.08 -34.11 6.85
C MET A 32 11.24 -33.67 5.96
N ALA A 33 11.77 -34.56 5.11
CA ALA A 33 12.78 -34.20 4.13
C ALA A 33 12.25 -33.21 3.08
N HIS A 34 11.02 -33.37 2.61
CA HIS A 34 10.41 -32.43 1.66
C HIS A 34 10.12 -31.06 2.28
N ILE A 35 9.68 -31.03 3.54
CA ILE A 35 9.44 -29.79 4.28
C ILE A 35 10.76 -29.08 4.58
N ALA A 36 11.80 -29.82 5.01
CA ALA A 36 13.13 -29.27 5.26
C ALA A 36 13.83 -28.80 3.97
N ALA A 37 13.53 -29.43 2.84
CA ALA A 37 14.04 -29.05 1.53
C ALA A 37 13.27 -27.88 0.88
N GLN A 38 12.13 -27.46 1.44
CA GLN A 38 11.50 -26.24 0.96
C GLN A 38 12.40 -25.05 1.32
N PRO A 39 12.78 -24.22 0.33
CA PRO A 39 13.48 -23.00 0.64
C PRO A 39 12.58 -22.18 1.55
N VAL A 40 13.09 -21.80 2.73
CA VAL A 40 12.42 -20.87 3.63
C VAL A 40 12.12 -19.65 2.79
N ALA A 41 10.83 -19.45 2.49
CA ALA A 41 10.40 -18.29 1.74
C ALA A 41 10.95 -17.08 2.48
N ASP A 42 11.78 -16.30 1.80
CA ASP A 42 12.51 -15.22 2.42
C ASP A 42 11.54 -14.06 2.63
N VAL A 43 10.76 -14.18 3.71
CA VAL A 43 9.67 -13.26 4.08
C VAL A 43 10.20 -11.84 4.15
N VAL A 44 11.47 -11.68 4.53
CA VAL A 44 12.18 -10.40 4.59
C VAL A 44 12.39 -9.80 3.19
N LEU A 45 12.74 -10.61 2.18
CA LEU A 45 12.83 -10.14 0.79
C LEU A 45 11.45 -9.79 0.22
N LEU A 46 10.42 -10.55 0.57
CA LEU A 46 9.05 -10.27 0.12
C LEU A 46 8.51 -8.96 0.72
N TRP A 47 8.73 -8.76 2.03
CA TRP A 47 8.38 -7.52 2.73
C TRP A 47 9.23 -6.34 2.27
N GLY A 48 10.54 -6.54 2.10
CA GLY A 48 11.45 -5.52 1.58
C GLY A 48 11.01 -5.02 0.20
N ARG A 49 10.63 -5.95 -0.69
CA ARG A 49 10.15 -5.61 -2.03
C ARG A 49 8.78 -4.92 -2.02
N ALA A 50 7.91 -5.27 -1.08
CA ALA A 50 6.63 -4.58 -0.86
C ALA A 50 6.84 -3.15 -0.33
N LEU A 51 7.72 -2.96 0.66
CA LEU A 51 8.09 -1.63 1.16
C LEU A 51 8.70 -0.76 0.06
N TRP A 52 9.55 -1.35 -0.78
CA TRP A 52 10.21 -0.62 -1.86
C TRP A 52 9.21 -0.09 -2.89
N ARG A 53 8.12 -0.82 -3.18
CA ARG A 53 7.06 -0.32 -4.09
C ARG A 53 6.34 0.92 -3.54
N ALA A 54 6.31 1.13 -2.23
CA ALA A 54 5.71 2.32 -1.62
C ALA A 54 6.71 3.47 -1.46
N ALA A 55 7.99 3.17 -1.20
CA ALA A 55 9.02 4.19 -1.07
C ALA A 55 9.37 4.86 -2.42
N VAL A 56 9.38 4.09 -3.52
CA VAL A 56 9.69 4.60 -4.86
C VAL A 56 8.79 5.76 -5.30
N PRO A 57 7.45 5.70 -5.25
CA PRO A 57 6.61 6.82 -5.65
C PRO A 57 6.81 8.05 -4.75
N CYS A 58 7.07 7.87 -3.45
CA CYS A 58 7.36 8.99 -2.55
C CYS A 58 8.66 9.71 -2.93
N VAL A 59 9.73 8.95 -3.20
CA VAL A 59 11.02 9.51 -3.65
C VAL A 59 10.88 10.18 -5.03
N VAL A 60 10.11 9.59 -5.93
CA VAL A 60 9.85 10.19 -7.25
C VAL A 60 9.11 11.52 -7.11
N ILE A 61 8.04 11.59 -6.32
CA ILE A 61 7.26 12.83 -6.13
C ILE A 61 8.13 13.92 -5.49
N THR A 62 8.90 13.59 -4.46
CA THR A 62 9.79 14.56 -3.78
C THR A 62 10.88 15.09 -4.72
N LEU A 63 11.47 14.22 -5.54
CA LEU A 63 12.45 14.63 -6.55
C LEU A 63 11.80 15.49 -7.63
N LEU A 64 10.61 15.14 -8.07
CA LEU A 64 9.86 15.89 -9.08
C LEU A 64 9.50 17.29 -8.57
N LEU A 65 8.99 17.40 -7.34
CA LEU A 65 8.75 18.69 -6.67
C LEU A 65 10.04 19.49 -6.46
N GLY A 66 11.12 18.83 -6.05
CA GLY A 66 12.43 19.46 -5.91
C GLY A 66 12.92 20.04 -7.22
N VAL A 67 12.86 19.27 -8.31
CA VAL A 67 13.22 19.73 -9.66
C VAL A 67 12.32 20.90 -10.08
N PHE A 68 11.01 20.81 -9.88
CA PHE A 68 10.06 21.90 -10.16
C PHE A 68 10.37 23.17 -9.37
N SER A 69 10.94 23.06 -8.16
CA SER A 69 11.35 24.21 -7.35
C SER A 69 12.58 24.94 -7.90
N PHE A 70 13.47 24.22 -8.59
CA PHE A 70 14.64 24.79 -9.26
C PHE A 70 14.36 25.31 -10.67
N LEU A 71 13.23 24.92 -11.28
CA LEU A 71 12.76 25.61 -12.48
C LEU A 71 12.34 27.03 -12.04
N PRO A 72 12.83 28.08 -12.71
CA PRO A 72 12.32 29.42 -12.47
C PRO A 72 10.82 29.38 -12.74
N SER A 73 10.03 29.50 -11.69
CA SER A 73 8.59 29.61 -11.82
C SER A 73 8.33 30.86 -12.63
N THR A 74 7.84 30.70 -13.87
CA THR A 74 7.22 31.78 -14.65
C THR A 74 5.84 32.11 -14.05
N VAL A 75 5.69 32.01 -12.72
CA VAL A 75 4.64 32.72 -12.02
C VAL A 75 5.12 34.16 -12.08
N ASP A 76 4.72 34.83 -13.16
CA ASP A 76 5.06 36.20 -13.41
C ASP A 76 4.82 37.01 -12.14
N ALA A 77 5.78 37.85 -11.77
CA ALA A 77 5.60 38.82 -10.69
C ALA A 77 4.29 39.63 -10.87
N ASP A 78 3.84 39.74 -12.13
CA ASP A 78 2.55 40.27 -12.57
C ASP A 78 1.34 39.54 -11.96
N GLN A 79 1.34 38.21 -11.88
CA GLN A 79 0.24 37.43 -11.27
C GLN A 79 0.19 37.59 -9.75
N THR A 80 1.35 37.76 -9.11
CA THR A 80 1.40 38.00 -7.65
C THR A 80 0.92 39.41 -7.32
N GLN A 81 1.27 40.39 -8.16
CA GLN A 81 0.77 41.76 -8.06
C GLN A 81 -0.75 41.83 -8.33
N ASP A 82 -1.25 41.13 -9.34
CA ASP A 82 -2.67 41.06 -9.67
C ASP A 82 -3.52 40.45 -8.54
N LEU A 83 -3.01 39.41 -7.85
CA LEU A 83 -3.65 38.83 -6.67
C LEU A 83 -3.68 39.80 -5.49
N SER A 84 -2.58 40.54 -5.24
CA SER A 84 -2.54 41.54 -4.17
C SER A 84 -3.51 42.70 -4.44
N ALA A 85 -3.56 43.20 -5.67
CA ALA A 85 -4.47 44.26 -6.08
C ALA A 85 -5.94 43.80 -6.04
N SER A 86 -6.22 42.57 -6.47
CA SER A 86 -7.55 41.97 -6.40
C SER A 86 -8.00 41.81 -4.95
N TYR A 87 -7.12 41.40 -4.04
CA TYR A 87 -7.43 41.29 -2.61
C TYR A 87 -7.75 42.64 -1.96
N GLU A 88 -6.93 43.66 -2.22
CA GLU A 88 -7.16 45.03 -1.74
C GLU A 88 -8.51 45.58 -2.23
N SER A 89 -8.81 45.39 -3.52
CA SER A 89 -10.10 45.81 -4.10
C SER A 89 -11.30 45.13 -3.46
N ALA A 90 -11.19 43.82 -3.14
CA ALA A 90 -12.26 43.06 -2.52
C ALA A 90 -12.50 43.50 -1.06
N MET A 91 -11.43 43.82 -0.32
CA MET A 91 -11.55 44.34 1.05
C MET A 91 -12.21 45.73 1.06
N LEU A 92 -11.77 46.62 0.16
CA LEU A 92 -12.34 47.97 0.05
C LEU A 92 -13.80 47.94 -0.41
N ALA A 93 -14.14 47.10 -1.40
CA ALA A 93 -15.52 46.94 -1.85
C ALA A 93 -16.43 46.40 -0.72
N THR A 94 -15.90 45.51 0.12
CA THR A 94 -16.65 45.02 1.30
C THR A 94 -16.85 46.13 2.33
N ALA A 95 -15.84 46.99 2.54
CA ALA A 95 -15.94 48.12 3.47
C ALA A 95 -16.93 49.19 2.99
N ASP A 96 -16.88 49.54 1.70
CA ASP A 96 -17.79 50.50 1.05
C ASP A 96 -19.25 50.01 1.10
N GLN A 97 -19.47 48.73 0.80
CA GLN A 97 -20.80 48.11 0.92
C GLN A 97 -21.32 48.08 2.37
N GLN A 98 -20.43 48.12 3.36
CA GLN A 98 -20.82 48.19 4.76
C GLN A 98 -21.15 49.63 5.19
N GLU A 99 -20.57 50.65 4.55
CA GLU A 99 -20.94 52.06 4.77
C GLU A 99 -22.30 52.40 4.14
N GLU A 100 -22.66 51.84 2.97
CA GLU A 100 -23.98 52.05 2.35
C GLU A 100 -25.16 51.38 3.08
N LEU A 101 -24.87 50.46 4.01
CA LEU A 101 -25.88 49.77 4.84
C LEU A 101 -26.24 50.52 6.14
N TRP A 102 -25.57 51.65 6.42
CA TRP A 102 -25.84 52.54 7.57
C TRP A 102 -26.41 53.89 7.12
#